data_AF-A0A059EXT8-F1
#
_entry.id   AF-A0A059EXT8-F1
#
_cell.length_a   1.000
_cell.length_b   1.000
_cell.length_c   1.000
_cell.angle_alpha   90.00
_cell.angle_beta   90.00
_cell.angle_gamma   90.00
#
_symmetry.space_group_name_H-M   'P 1'
#
loop_
_entity.id
_entity.type
_entity.pdbx_description
1 polymer ?
#
loop_
_entity_poly.entity_id
_entity_poly.type
_entity_poly.pdbx_seq_one_letter_code
_entity_poly.pdbx_strand_id
1 'polypeptide(L)' 'FFKRLNKILELNYTKSLPKIGGDDIIVEIVESKFGKRKYNKGHHVEGVWNFGVVECSVSRNNLFFPI' A
#
# COMPACT_ATOMS: atom_id res chain seq x y z
N PHE A 1 -8.32 -27.94 -6.18
CA PHE A 1 -8.73 -27.02 -7.28
C PHE A 1 -8.55 -25.55 -6.89
N PHE A 2 -9.32 -25.01 -5.93
CA PHE A 2 -9.27 -23.59 -5.53
C PHE A 2 -7.90 -23.09 -5.05
N LYS A 3 -7.14 -23.89 -4.31
CA LYS A 3 -5.77 -23.52 -3.87
C LYS A 3 -4.84 -23.15 -5.05
N ARG A 4 -5.00 -23.80 -6.20
CA ARG A 4 -4.22 -23.52 -7.40
C ARG A 4 -4.62 -22.17 -8.02
N LEU A 5 -5.92 -21.90 -8.06
CA LEU A 5 -6.45 -20.64 -8.60
C LEU A 5 -6.03 -19.45 -7.73
N ASN A 6 -6.17 -19.55 -6.40
CA ASN A 6 -5.72 -18.49 -5.49
C ASN A 6 -4.23 -18.19 -5.66
N LYS A 7 -3.39 -19.22 -5.80
CA LYS A 7 -1.95 -19.04 -6.02
C LYS A 7 -1.65 -18.35 -7.36
N ILE A 8 -2.41 -18.66 -8.42
CA ILE A 8 -2.26 -17.98 -9.72
C ILE A 8 -2.69 -16.51 -9.61
N LEU A 9 -3.79 -16.23 -8.91
CA LEU A 9 -4.27 -14.87 -8.68
C LEU A 9 -3.26 -14.05 -7.86
N GLU A 10 -2.73 -14.59 -6.77
CA GLU A 10 -1.68 -13.96 -5.95
C GLU A 10 -0.43 -13.66 -6.76
N LEU A 11 0.02 -14.60 -7.60
CA LEU A 11 1.18 -14.40 -8.48
C LEU A 11 0.94 -13.31 -9.51
N ASN A 12 -0.25 -13.28 -10.13
CA ASN A 12 -0.58 -12.27 -11.13
C ASN A 12 -0.73 -10.88 -10.49
N TYR A 13 -1.35 -10.81 -9.31
CA TYR A 13 -1.43 -9.58 -8.53
C TYR A 13 -0.04 -9.05 -8.19
N THR A 14 0.82 -9.89 -7.62
CA THR A 14 2.18 -9.50 -7.25
C THR A 14 3.01 -9.06 -8.45
N LYS A 15 2.86 -9.73 -9.60
CA LYS A 15 3.51 -9.33 -10.87
C LYS A 15 3.01 -7.99 -11.42
N SER A 16 1.76 -7.62 -11.14
CA SER A 16 1.17 -6.36 -11.60
C SER A 16 1.58 -5.16 -10.75
N LEU A 17 2.06 -5.39 -9.51
CA LEU A 17 2.52 -4.32 -8.64
C LEU A 17 3.84 -3.73 -9.16
N PRO A 18 4.01 -2.41 -9.10
CA PRO A 18 5.31 -1.80 -9.37
C PRO A 18 6.36 -2.37 -8.42
N LYS A 19 7.55 -2.66 -8.95
CA LYS A 19 8.70 -2.92 -8.08
C LYS A 19 9.05 -1.62 -7.36
N ILE A 20 9.22 -1.71 -6.05
CA ILE A 20 9.71 -0.60 -5.23
C ILE A 20 11.13 -0.91 -4.76
N GLY A 21 12.02 0.07 -4.88
CA GLY A 21 13.40 0.00 -4.44
C GLY A 21 14.34 -0.58 -5.49
N GLY A 22 15.61 -0.70 -5.13
CA GLY A 22 16.72 -1.04 -6.01
C GLY A 22 17.98 -0.31 -5.54
N ASP A 23 19.11 -0.56 -6.22
CA ASP A 23 20.36 0.13 -5.91
C ASP A 23 20.19 1.64 -6.13
N ASP A 24 20.71 2.43 -5.18
CA ASP A 24 20.62 3.90 -5.15
C ASP A 24 19.19 4.49 -5.14
N ILE A 25 18.16 3.69 -4.81
CA ILE A 25 16.78 4.17 -4.63
C ILE A 25 16.48 4.36 -3.14
N ILE A 26 16.22 5.60 -2.74
CA ILE A 26 15.71 5.92 -1.41
C ILE A 26 14.19 5.70 -1.41
N VAL A 27 13.71 4.96 -0.42
CA VAL A 27 12.30 4.67 -0.24
C VAL A 27 11.83 5.23 1.10
N GLU A 28 10.73 5.98 1.08
CA GLU A 28 10.04 6.45 2.27
C GLU A 28 8.93 5.46 2.65
N ILE A 29 8.90 5.10 3.92
CA ILE A 29 7.92 4.21 4.51
C ILE A 29 7.13 5.00 5.54
N VAL A 30 5.81 5.01 5.41
CA VAL A 30 4.93 5.79 6.28
C VAL A 30 3.71 4.97 6.67
N GLU A 31 3.33 5.08 7.94
CA GLU A 31 2.05 4.55 8.43
C GLU A 31 1.07 5.70 8.65
N SER A 32 -0.17 5.53 8.19
CA SER A 32 -1.23 6.53 8.35
C SER A 32 -2.57 5.86 8.61
N LYS A 33 -3.36 6.44 9.51
CA LYS A 33 -4.73 5.98 9.78
C LYS A 33 -5.73 6.79 8.95
N PHE A 34 -6.35 6.16 7.97
CA PHE A 34 -7.45 6.76 7.21
C PHE A 34 -8.77 6.60 7.96
N GLY A 35 -9.72 7.51 7.75
CA GLY A 35 -11.04 7.45 8.41
C GLY A 35 -11.07 8.01 9.84
N LYS A 36 -9.94 8.44 10.42
CA LYS A 36 -9.95 9.21 11.67
C LYS A 36 -10.59 10.58 11.44
N ARG A 37 -11.44 11.01 12.37
CA ARG A 37 -12.09 12.34 12.30
C ARG A 37 -11.04 13.46 12.31
N LYS A 38 -11.04 14.31 11.28
CA LYS A 38 -10.26 15.54 11.28
C LYS A 38 -10.88 16.53 12.29
N TYR A 39 -10.09 16.96 13.27
CA TYR A 39 -10.55 17.85 14.36
C TYR A 39 -11.77 17.34 15.16
N ASN A 40 -11.97 16.01 15.23
CA ASN A 40 -13.14 15.38 15.87
C ASN A 40 -14.51 15.82 15.31
N LYS A 41 -14.56 16.44 14.13
CA LYS A 41 -15.79 16.88 13.46
C LYS A 41 -16.25 15.84 12.43
N GLY A 42 -17.57 15.74 12.23
CA GLY A 42 -18.20 14.90 11.21
C GLY A 42 -18.56 13.47 11.66
N HIS A 43 -18.92 12.62 10.69
CA HIS A 43 -19.36 11.23 10.91
C HIS A 43 -18.26 10.36 11.52
N HIS A 44 -18.61 9.41 12.39
CA HIS A 44 -17.63 8.45 12.90
C HIS A 44 -17.42 7.35 11.87
N VAL A 45 -16.18 7.16 11.42
CA VAL A 45 -15.82 6.01 10.61
C VAL A 45 -14.73 5.26 11.36
N GLU A 46 -14.88 3.95 11.48
CA GLU A 46 -13.80 3.12 11.98
C GLU A 46 -12.63 3.22 10.98
N GLY A 47 -11.54 3.81 11.45
CA GLY A 47 -10.41 4.10 10.58
C GLY A 47 -9.56 2.86 10.34
N VAL A 48 -9.12 2.68 9.09
CA VAL A 48 -8.21 1.61 8.69
C VAL A 48 -6.77 2.15 8.75
N TRP A 49 -5.85 1.33 9.24
CA TRP A 49 -4.44 1.65 9.19
C TRP A 49 -3.92 1.30 7.80
N ASN A 50 -3.12 2.20 7.23
CA ASN A 50 -2.53 2.00 5.92
C ASN A 50 -1.02 2.19 6.05
N PHE A 51 -0.30 1.25 5.46
CA PHE A 51 1.12 1.33 5.23
C PHE A 51 1.37 1.81 3.81
N GLY A 52 2.04 2.95 3.67
CA GLY A 52 2.46 3.52 2.40
C GLY A 52 3.96 3.36 2.20
N VAL A 53 4.34 3.01 0.98
CA VAL A 53 5.73 2.94 0.55
C VAL A 53 5.87 3.78 -0.72
N VAL A 54 6.77 4.75 -0.72
CA VAL A 54 6.95 5.72 -1.81
C VAL A 54 8.43 5.82 -2.17
N GLU A 55 8.75 5.70 -3.46
CA GLU A 55 10.10 5.95 -3.94
C GLU A 55 10.39 7.44 -4.09
N CYS A 56 11.56 7.87 -3.61
CA CYS A 56 12.11 9.21 -3.86
C CYS A 56 12.87 9.23 -5.20
N SER A 57 12.24 8.74 -6.27
CA SER A 57 12.79 8.65 -7.62
C SER A 57 12.00 9.53 -8.60
N VAL A 58 12.54 9.79 -9.79
CA VAL A 58 11.84 10.59 -10.82
C VAL A 58 10.53 9.92 -11.27
N SER A 59 10.48 8.58 -11.28
CA SER A 59 9.30 7.80 -11.63
C SER A 59 8.22 7.81 -10.55
N ARG A 60 8.57 8.08 -9.28
CA ARG A 60 7.66 8.15 -8.11
C ARG A 60 6.70 6.96 -8.01
N ASN A 61 7.24 5.75 -7.96
CA ASN A 61 6.42 4.56 -7.70
C ASN A 61 5.93 4.56 -6.24
N ASN A 62 4.72 4.07 -6.03
CA ASN A 62 4.14 3.95 -4.70
C ASN A 62 3.28 2.69 -4.54
N LEU A 63 3.17 2.21 -3.30
CA LEU A 63 2.34 1.09 -2.88
C LEU A 63 1.67 1.42 -1.55
N PHE A 64 0.41 1.03 -1.42
CA PHE A 64 -0.36 1.20 -0.19
C PHE A 64 -1.02 -0.12 0.19
N PHE A 65 -0.83 -0.53 1.44
CA PHE A 65 -1.37 -1.76 1.99
C PHE A 65 -2.21 -1.43 3.24
N PRO A 66 -3.50 -1.82 3.28
CA PRO A 66 -4.25 -1.77 4.53
C PRO A 66 -3.68 -2.79 5.53
N ILE A 67 -3.54 -2.38 6.79
CA ILE A 67 -3.14 -3.19 7.95
C ILE A 67 -4.35 -3.38 8.87
#